data_AF-A0A358KHI4-F1
#
_entry.id   AF-A0A358KHI4-F1
#
_cell.length_a   1.000
_cell.length_b   1.000
_cell.length_c   1.000
_cell.angle_alpha   90.00
_cell.angle_beta   90.00
_cell.angle_gamma   90.00
#
_symmetry.space_group_name_H-M   'P 1'
#
loop_
_entity.id
_entity.type
_entity.pdbx_description
1 polymer ?
#
loop_
_entity_poly.entity_id
_entity_poly.type
_entity_poly.pdbx_seq_one_letter_code
_entity_poly.pdbx_strand_id
1 'polypeptide(L)'
;MVAFAYDMFGYNDTKQAGDHRTYANDLVSQLWGINLMGLQTWNSIRALDFLETLPEVDHSRLACTGGSGGGTQTFMLGLVDDRLAAQAPCVMVSHSMQGGCLCENAPGLRVQFSNMEISAAVAPRPQMLVAATGDWTKTTMELEGPGIRSAYRALGATQYVDYVLHDYVHNYNQATRESVYGFFNKWLLTDSPNTLEKEFPYAKEPDDKLLFLAGGRVPESAMNREDLIKYLKRQTHEALIDGKPSDEKSLKKYQKRTRLAWERTLQMPIAPAKLLTEKLGQAAVGDLVVTRLALGLDGLGNRIPVVQFAPEGGAKNWAIVVHPKGSGALLGPKGAPTGLAKALLEQGVGVLAPDLYQTGALANTDVAAKRDLTRNYFTVYNRTDLQERVLDLLAVTRHARRLGDKVILAGVDRAGLWVQSASPMADATIADCGQFSMDDETMVAPDLFYPGFYRLGGFEGIGLTGGATPKFLHNTGSQFSTTHMSDVYQAVGAGDRLRVAGAAASDTDLAKWAAKL
;
A
#
# COMPACT_ATOMS: atom_id res chain seq x y z
N MET A 1 22.10 6.32 -31.21
CA MET A 1 21.26 5.94 -30.05
C MET A 1 22.19 5.61 -28.91
N VAL A 2 22.02 6.24 -27.75
CA VAL A 2 22.77 5.89 -26.53
C VAL A 2 22.06 4.72 -25.87
N ALA A 3 22.81 3.70 -25.46
CA ALA A 3 22.28 2.56 -24.71
C ALA A 3 23.01 2.47 -23.36
N PHE A 4 22.25 2.39 -22.27
CA PHE A 4 22.78 2.27 -20.91
C PHE A 4 22.18 1.03 -20.24
N ALA A 5 23.05 0.10 -19.85
CA ALA A 5 22.70 -1.06 -19.06
C ALA A 5 23.41 -0.94 -17.71
N TYR A 6 22.71 -1.31 -16.64
CA TYR A 6 23.22 -1.20 -15.27
C TYR A 6 22.90 -2.48 -14.50
N ASP A 7 23.66 -2.71 -13.43
CA ASP A 7 23.51 -3.91 -12.62
C ASP A 7 22.16 -3.95 -11.90
N MET A 8 21.53 -5.13 -11.93
CA MET A 8 20.49 -5.43 -10.96
C MET A 8 21.09 -5.49 -9.55
N PHE A 9 20.35 -4.98 -8.57
CA PHE A 9 20.77 -4.94 -7.17
C PHE A 9 21.24 -6.32 -6.69
N GLY A 10 22.39 -6.40 -6.04
CA GLY A 10 22.93 -7.66 -5.53
C GLY A 10 23.60 -8.55 -6.59
N TYR A 11 23.78 -8.05 -7.82
CA TYR A 11 24.63 -8.65 -8.84
C TYR A 11 25.86 -7.78 -9.12
N ASN A 12 26.89 -8.41 -9.69
CA ASN A 12 28.11 -7.74 -10.16
C ASN A 12 28.69 -6.73 -9.15
N ASP A 13 28.73 -5.44 -9.48
CA ASP A 13 29.35 -4.39 -8.66
C ASP A 13 28.44 -3.88 -7.52
N THR A 14 27.27 -4.49 -7.35
CA THR A 14 26.30 -4.14 -6.29
C THR A 14 26.12 -5.23 -5.24
N LYS A 15 26.88 -6.33 -5.32
CA LYS A 15 26.80 -7.48 -4.39
C LYS A 15 27.04 -7.12 -2.92
N GLN A 16 27.85 -6.11 -2.65
CA GLN A 16 28.14 -5.63 -1.29
C GLN A 16 26.89 -5.19 -0.53
N ALA A 17 25.87 -4.68 -1.23
CA ALA A 17 24.64 -4.20 -0.62
C ALA A 17 23.71 -5.35 -0.18
N GLY A 18 23.98 -6.57 -0.61
CA GLY A 18 23.28 -7.79 -0.19
C GLY A 18 22.91 -8.72 -1.34
N ASP A 19 22.50 -9.94 -0.99
CA ASP A 19 22.13 -10.96 -1.97
C ASP A 19 20.76 -10.67 -2.62
N HIS A 20 20.71 -10.73 -3.95
CA HIS A 20 19.52 -10.42 -4.74
C HIS A 20 18.31 -11.31 -4.40
N ARG A 21 18.52 -12.56 -3.98
CA ARG A 21 17.43 -13.50 -3.74
C ARG A 21 16.81 -13.37 -2.35
N THR A 22 17.46 -12.65 -1.44
CA THR A 22 17.08 -12.60 -0.02
C THR A 22 17.03 -11.18 0.56
N TYR A 23 17.39 -10.15 -0.21
CA TYR A 23 17.43 -8.77 0.28
C TYR A 23 16.05 -8.25 0.74
N ALA A 24 16.02 -7.69 1.96
CA ALA A 24 14.87 -7.00 2.57
C ALA A 24 13.51 -7.73 2.47
N ASN A 25 13.50 -9.07 2.59
CA ASN A 25 12.28 -9.86 2.59
C ASN A 25 11.61 -9.98 3.99
N ASP A 26 12.25 -9.45 5.03
CA ASP A 26 11.75 -9.49 6.41
C ASP A 26 10.63 -8.46 6.68
N LEU A 27 9.79 -8.74 7.69
CA LEU A 27 8.65 -7.90 8.05
C LEU A 27 9.09 -6.50 8.51
N VAL A 28 10.24 -6.39 9.19
CA VAL A 28 10.75 -5.10 9.64
C VAL A 28 11.05 -4.21 8.43
N SER A 29 11.78 -4.71 7.44
CA SER A 29 12.03 -3.97 6.19
C SER A 29 10.72 -3.53 5.51
N GLN A 30 9.71 -4.39 5.51
CA GLN A 30 8.38 -4.06 4.98
C GLN A 30 7.67 -2.95 5.76
N LEU A 31 7.75 -2.89 7.10
CA LEU A 31 7.20 -1.77 7.91
C LEU A 31 7.75 -0.41 7.45
N TRP A 32 9.01 -0.37 7.03
CA TRP A 32 9.69 0.81 6.51
C TRP A 32 9.50 1.03 5.01
N GLY A 33 8.73 0.16 4.34
CA GLY A 33 8.52 0.21 2.89
C GLY A 33 9.78 -0.10 2.09
N ILE A 34 10.77 -0.77 2.70
CA ILE A 34 12.01 -1.19 2.05
C ILE A 34 11.77 -2.59 1.45
N ASN A 35 11.90 -2.70 0.13
CA ASN A 35 11.77 -3.96 -0.60
C ASN A 35 12.61 -3.91 -1.88
N LEU A 36 13.00 -5.08 -2.39
CA LEU A 36 13.91 -5.18 -3.53
C LEU A 36 13.31 -4.61 -4.83
N MET A 37 12.04 -4.88 -5.12
CA MET A 37 11.36 -4.36 -6.31
C MET A 37 11.40 -2.83 -6.36
N GLY A 38 11.07 -2.17 -5.24
CA GLY A 38 11.08 -0.71 -5.12
C GLY A 38 12.47 -0.12 -5.32
N LEU A 39 13.52 -0.75 -4.76
CA LEU A 39 14.91 -0.31 -4.95
C LEU A 39 15.38 -0.48 -6.39
N GLN A 40 15.05 -1.61 -7.03
CA GLN A 40 15.40 -1.85 -8.43
C GLN A 40 14.69 -0.87 -9.36
N THR A 41 13.42 -0.56 -9.08
CA THR A 41 12.65 0.43 -9.85
C THR A 41 13.25 1.82 -9.64
N TRP A 42 13.65 2.14 -8.40
CA TRP A 42 14.33 3.41 -8.10
C TRP A 42 15.65 3.54 -8.86
N ASN A 43 16.46 2.48 -8.95
CA ASN A 43 17.67 2.47 -9.79
C ASN A 43 17.34 2.72 -11.27
N SER A 44 16.22 2.15 -11.76
CA SER A 44 15.73 2.41 -13.13
C SER A 44 15.43 3.89 -13.36
N ILE A 45 14.78 4.55 -12.39
CA ILE A 45 14.51 6.00 -12.45
C ILE A 45 15.81 6.81 -12.41
N ARG A 46 16.77 6.44 -11.55
CA ARG A 46 18.09 7.11 -11.47
C ARG A 46 18.91 6.91 -12.74
N ALA A 47 18.76 5.78 -13.43
CA ALA A 47 19.39 5.56 -14.73
C ALA A 47 18.86 6.54 -15.80
N LEU A 48 17.56 6.87 -15.77
CA LEU A 48 17.02 7.94 -16.62
C LEU A 48 17.58 9.31 -16.24
N ASP A 49 17.67 9.63 -14.94
CA ASP A 49 18.27 10.89 -14.49
C ASP A 49 19.71 11.03 -15.00
N PHE A 50 20.51 9.95 -14.96
CA PHE A 50 21.87 9.94 -15.49
C PHE A 50 21.89 10.15 -17.01
N LEU A 51 21.04 9.46 -17.77
CA LEU A 51 20.95 9.62 -19.22
C LEU A 51 20.66 11.07 -19.61
N GLU A 52 19.76 11.75 -18.90
CA GLU A 52 19.44 13.18 -19.11
C GLU A 52 20.58 14.15 -18.76
N THR A 53 21.68 13.67 -18.17
CA THR A 53 22.89 14.50 -17.99
C THR A 53 23.82 14.48 -19.19
N LEU A 54 23.65 13.53 -20.13
CA LEU A 54 24.55 13.36 -21.26
C LEU A 54 24.18 14.33 -22.40
N PRO A 55 25.12 15.15 -22.91
CA PRO A 55 24.83 16.17 -23.91
C PRO A 55 24.34 15.60 -25.25
N GLU A 56 24.64 14.33 -25.56
CA GLU A 56 24.19 13.63 -26.76
C GLU A 56 22.82 12.95 -26.63
N VAL A 57 22.21 12.95 -25.44
CA VAL A 57 20.90 12.35 -25.20
C VAL A 57 19.79 13.37 -25.44
N ASP A 58 18.78 12.96 -26.20
CA ASP A 58 17.55 13.72 -26.34
C ASP A 58 16.52 13.28 -25.29
N HIS A 59 16.20 14.18 -24.38
CA HIS A 59 15.36 13.89 -23.21
C HIS A 59 13.91 13.57 -23.61
N SER A 60 13.49 13.94 -24.82
CA SER A 60 12.15 13.63 -25.34
C SER A 60 12.05 12.23 -25.97
N ARG A 61 13.17 11.49 -26.04
CA ARG A 61 13.27 10.21 -26.77
C ARG A 61 13.90 9.10 -25.93
N LEU A 62 13.58 9.08 -24.63
CA LEU A 62 14.00 8.02 -23.72
C LEU A 62 13.13 6.78 -23.91
N ALA A 63 13.75 5.60 -23.90
CA ALA A 63 13.04 4.33 -23.97
C ALA A 63 13.68 3.26 -23.09
N CYS A 64 12.88 2.27 -22.69
CA CYS A 64 13.33 1.18 -21.82
C CYS A 64 12.91 -0.18 -22.36
N THR A 65 13.79 -1.17 -22.25
CA THR A 65 13.54 -2.56 -22.61
C THR A 65 14.27 -3.50 -21.66
N GLY A 66 13.75 -4.71 -21.50
CA GLY A 66 14.35 -5.74 -20.66
C GLY A 66 13.60 -7.06 -20.76
N GLY A 67 14.31 -8.17 -20.51
CA GLY A 67 13.74 -9.53 -20.53
C GLY A 67 13.42 -10.06 -19.14
N SER A 68 12.33 -10.81 -18.99
CA SER A 68 12.00 -11.52 -17.76
C SER A 68 11.86 -10.56 -16.56
N GLY A 69 12.61 -10.72 -15.48
CA GLY A 69 12.68 -9.73 -14.40
C GLY A 69 13.03 -8.30 -14.86
N GLY A 70 13.84 -8.15 -15.92
CA GLY A 70 14.08 -6.85 -16.57
C GLY A 70 12.87 -6.34 -17.35
N GLY A 71 12.04 -7.24 -17.87
CA GLY A 71 10.74 -6.92 -18.44
C GLY A 71 9.77 -6.42 -17.36
N THR A 72 9.79 -7.03 -16.16
CA THR A 72 9.08 -6.52 -14.98
C THR A 72 9.51 -5.10 -14.66
N GLN A 73 10.82 -4.84 -14.57
CA GLN A 73 11.33 -3.49 -14.30
C GLN A 73 10.98 -2.49 -15.41
N THR A 74 10.94 -2.93 -16.66
CA THR A 74 10.57 -2.07 -17.80
C THR A 74 9.14 -1.55 -17.66
N PHE A 75 8.14 -2.44 -17.53
CA PHE A 75 6.76 -1.97 -17.43
C PHE A 75 6.46 -1.25 -16.11
N MET A 76 7.20 -1.54 -15.04
CA MET A 76 7.08 -0.82 -13.77
C MET A 76 7.67 0.59 -13.87
N LEU A 77 8.84 0.76 -14.50
CA LEU A 77 9.41 2.08 -14.79
C LEU A 77 8.45 2.90 -15.65
N GLY A 78 7.92 2.29 -16.72
CA GLY A 78 6.88 2.91 -17.53
C GLY A 78 5.71 3.37 -16.67
N LEU A 79 5.19 2.53 -15.77
CA LEU A 79 4.04 2.91 -14.94
C LEU A 79 4.30 4.13 -14.02
N VAL A 80 5.51 4.27 -13.47
CA VAL A 80 5.80 5.27 -12.42
C VAL A 80 6.57 6.50 -12.90
N ASP A 81 7.07 6.49 -14.13
CA ASP A 81 7.85 7.58 -14.72
C ASP A 81 7.35 7.90 -16.14
N ASP A 82 6.99 9.16 -16.36
CA ASP A 82 6.39 9.62 -17.61
C ASP A 82 7.41 9.99 -18.69
N ARG A 83 8.72 9.96 -18.38
CA ARG A 83 9.78 10.34 -19.34
C ARG A 83 9.96 9.35 -20.48
N LEU A 84 9.52 8.10 -20.32
CA LEU A 84 9.64 7.10 -21.39
C LEU A 84 8.72 7.44 -22.57
N ALA A 85 9.32 7.78 -23.70
CA ALA A 85 8.63 7.94 -24.98
C ALA A 85 8.17 6.60 -25.56
N ALA A 86 8.86 5.49 -25.25
CA ALA A 86 8.46 4.14 -25.64
C ALA A 86 9.02 3.09 -24.67
N GLN A 87 8.36 1.93 -24.58
CA GLN A 87 8.90 0.79 -23.80
C GLN A 87 8.65 -0.57 -24.45
N ALA A 88 9.49 -1.55 -24.15
CA ALA A 88 9.36 -2.92 -24.64
C ALA A 88 9.65 -3.95 -23.53
N PRO A 89 8.66 -4.31 -22.69
CA PRO A 89 8.83 -5.43 -21.77
C PRO A 89 8.83 -6.77 -22.54
N CYS A 90 9.93 -7.51 -22.48
CA CYS A 90 10.11 -8.77 -23.19
C CYS A 90 9.93 -9.98 -22.26
N VAL A 91 9.26 -11.02 -22.77
CA VAL A 91 9.09 -12.36 -22.18
C VAL A 91 8.65 -12.35 -20.71
N MET A 92 7.77 -11.41 -20.33
CA MET A 92 7.34 -11.27 -18.93
C MET A 92 5.85 -11.00 -18.74
N VAL A 93 5.25 -10.08 -19.49
CA VAL A 93 3.83 -9.73 -19.32
C VAL A 93 2.96 -10.95 -19.60
N SER A 94 2.27 -11.44 -18.57
CA SER A 94 1.50 -12.70 -18.60
C SER A 94 0.34 -12.64 -17.61
N HIS A 95 -0.76 -13.30 -17.95
CA HIS A 95 -1.86 -13.53 -17.02
C HIS A 95 -1.53 -14.60 -15.97
N SER A 96 -0.63 -15.53 -16.28
CA SER A 96 -0.40 -16.75 -15.50
C SER A 96 0.90 -16.76 -14.70
N MET A 97 1.89 -15.93 -15.07
CA MET A 97 3.13 -15.75 -14.33
C MET A 97 3.34 -14.28 -13.94
N GLN A 98 3.53 -14.06 -12.64
CA GLN A 98 3.53 -12.72 -12.05
C GLN A 98 4.92 -12.26 -11.56
N GLY A 99 5.97 -13.04 -11.84
CA GLY A 99 7.35 -12.77 -11.41
C GLY A 99 7.80 -13.72 -10.30
N GLY A 100 8.94 -14.36 -10.49
CA GLY A 100 9.47 -15.40 -9.61
C GLY A 100 10.48 -14.89 -8.58
N CYS A 101 10.87 -13.62 -8.67
CA CYS A 101 11.88 -12.99 -7.82
C CYS A 101 11.30 -11.88 -6.91
N LEU A 102 11.98 -11.60 -5.79
CA LEU A 102 11.68 -10.45 -4.92
C LEU A 102 11.79 -9.10 -5.65
N CYS A 103 12.65 -9.01 -6.68
CA CYS A 103 12.79 -7.78 -7.48
C CYS A 103 11.57 -7.51 -8.37
N GLU A 104 10.61 -8.43 -8.44
CA GLU A 104 9.41 -8.33 -9.28
C GLU A 104 8.13 -8.14 -8.45
N ASN A 105 8.26 -8.14 -7.13
CA ASN A 105 7.14 -8.30 -6.21
C ASN A 105 7.28 -7.37 -5.00
N ALA A 106 6.51 -6.28 -4.99
CA ALA A 106 6.36 -5.38 -3.84
C ALA A 106 5.10 -5.72 -3.03
N PRO A 107 5.09 -5.47 -1.72
CA PRO A 107 3.89 -5.63 -0.91
C PRO A 107 2.71 -4.81 -1.46
N GLY A 108 1.52 -5.41 -1.51
CA GLY A 108 0.29 -4.80 -1.99
C GLY A 108 0.13 -4.73 -3.51
N LEU A 109 1.15 -5.16 -4.29
CA LEU A 109 1.14 -4.99 -5.74
C LEU A 109 0.05 -5.80 -6.44
N ARG A 110 -0.23 -7.02 -5.97
CA ARG A 110 -1.06 -8.01 -6.67
C ARG A 110 -2.27 -8.48 -5.89
N VAL A 111 -2.75 -7.63 -4.98
CA VAL A 111 -4.02 -7.86 -4.28
C VAL A 111 -5.22 -7.68 -5.22
N GLN A 112 -5.13 -6.73 -6.15
CA GLN A 112 -6.21 -6.41 -7.11
C GLN A 112 -5.75 -6.45 -8.57
N PHE A 113 -4.45 -6.49 -8.82
CA PHE A 113 -3.87 -6.29 -10.15
C PHE A 113 -2.89 -7.40 -10.50
N SER A 114 -2.72 -7.64 -11.79
CA SER A 114 -1.72 -8.53 -12.36
C SER A 114 -0.77 -7.73 -13.27
N ASN A 115 0.22 -8.43 -13.85
CA ASN A 115 1.09 -7.87 -14.89
C ASN A 115 0.29 -7.27 -16.06
N MET A 116 -0.91 -7.81 -16.34
CA MET A 116 -1.75 -7.29 -17.42
C MET A 116 -2.28 -5.89 -17.12
N GLU A 117 -2.90 -5.67 -15.96
CA GLU A 117 -3.43 -4.35 -15.59
C GLU A 117 -2.29 -3.33 -15.43
N ILE A 118 -1.16 -3.75 -14.85
CA ILE A 118 0.03 -2.90 -14.66
C ILE A 118 0.58 -2.46 -16.03
N SER A 119 0.76 -3.39 -16.97
CA SER A 119 1.26 -3.08 -18.33
C SER A 119 0.24 -2.29 -19.16
N ALA A 120 -1.06 -2.50 -18.95
CA ALA A 120 -2.12 -1.74 -19.60
C ALA A 120 -2.19 -0.28 -19.12
N ALA A 121 -1.86 -0.02 -17.85
CA ALA A 121 -1.93 1.31 -17.25
C ALA A 121 -0.92 2.34 -17.83
N VAL A 122 0.03 1.88 -18.67
CA VAL A 122 0.97 2.76 -19.38
C VAL A 122 0.31 3.47 -20.58
N ALA A 123 -0.85 2.99 -21.03
CA ALA A 123 -1.59 3.62 -22.11
C ALA A 123 -1.84 5.12 -21.84
N PRO A 124 -1.71 6.01 -22.83
CA PRO A 124 -1.56 5.72 -24.26
C PRO A 124 -0.09 5.72 -24.78
N ARG A 125 0.93 5.60 -23.93
CA ARG A 125 2.33 5.66 -24.38
C ARG A 125 2.72 4.42 -25.21
N PRO A 126 3.60 4.55 -26.23
CA PRO A 126 4.07 3.41 -27.02
C PRO A 126 4.59 2.23 -26.18
N GLN A 127 4.03 1.05 -26.41
CA GLN A 127 4.47 -0.21 -25.78
C GLN A 127 4.52 -1.38 -26.78
N MET A 128 5.59 -2.18 -26.71
CA MET A 128 5.67 -3.47 -27.42
C MET A 128 5.80 -4.65 -26.45
N LEU A 129 4.92 -5.64 -26.58
CA LEU A 129 5.07 -6.92 -25.87
C LEU A 129 5.79 -7.94 -26.77
N VAL A 130 6.99 -8.35 -26.40
CA VAL A 130 7.71 -9.41 -27.13
C VAL A 130 7.59 -10.71 -26.36
N ALA A 131 6.97 -11.73 -26.96
CA ALA A 131 6.66 -13.00 -26.32
C ALA A 131 7.39 -14.17 -26.96
N ALA A 132 7.40 -15.31 -26.27
CA ALA A 132 8.03 -16.55 -26.70
C ALA A 132 7.06 -17.75 -26.58
N THR A 133 7.07 -18.66 -27.55
CA THR A 133 6.23 -19.88 -27.54
C THR A 133 6.58 -20.83 -26.39
N GLY A 134 7.84 -20.85 -25.96
CA GLY A 134 8.38 -21.75 -24.96
C GLY A 134 8.32 -21.25 -23.52
N ASP A 135 7.54 -20.21 -23.20
CA ASP A 135 7.38 -19.74 -21.81
C ASP A 135 5.95 -19.29 -21.46
N TRP A 136 5.79 -18.66 -20.30
CA TRP A 136 4.51 -18.18 -19.77
C TRP A 136 3.85 -17.05 -20.59
N THR A 137 4.55 -16.49 -21.58
CA THR A 137 4.02 -15.48 -22.51
C THR A 137 3.46 -16.08 -23.79
N LYS A 138 3.46 -17.41 -23.95
CA LYS A 138 2.98 -18.11 -25.16
C LYS A 138 1.56 -17.75 -25.61
N THR A 139 0.70 -17.28 -24.70
CA THR A 139 -0.69 -16.87 -24.99
C THR A 139 -0.82 -15.41 -25.42
N THR A 140 0.29 -14.67 -25.59
CA THR A 140 0.25 -13.22 -25.81
C THR A 140 -0.59 -12.80 -27.03
N MET A 141 -0.58 -13.60 -28.10
CA MET A 141 -1.39 -13.30 -29.29
C MET A 141 -2.89 -13.47 -29.07
N GLU A 142 -3.28 -14.31 -28.11
CA GLU A 142 -4.66 -14.73 -27.86
C GLU A 142 -5.29 -13.98 -26.67
N LEU A 143 -4.50 -13.70 -25.62
CA LEU A 143 -4.99 -13.20 -24.34
C LEU A 143 -4.33 -11.89 -23.92
N GLU A 144 -3.01 -11.89 -23.65
CA GLU A 144 -2.35 -10.70 -23.07
C GLU A 144 -2.38 -9.50 -24.00
N GLY A 145 -1.94 -9.68 -25.24
CA GLY A 145 -1.91 -8.64 -26.26
C GLY A 145 -3.29 -8.06 -26.55
N PRO A 146 -4.31 -8.88 -26.90
CA PRO A 146 -5.67 -8.39 -27.08
C PRO A 146 -6.27 -7.72 -25.84
N GLY A 147 -6.02 -8.27 -24.65
CA GLY A 147 -6.46 -7.72 -23.37
C GLY A 147 -5.88 -6.33 -23.13
N ILE A 148 -4.56 -6.17 -23.24
CA ILE A 148 -3.88 -4.88 -23.07
C ILE A 148 -4.29 -3.89 -24.17
N ARG A 149 -4.40 -4.34 -25.43
CA ARG A 149 -4.87 -3.51 -26.55
C ARG A 149 -6.29 -2.97 -26.33
N SER A 150 -7.13 -3.67 -25.56
CA SER A 150 -8.47 -3.17 -25.22
C SER A 150 -8.43 -1.90 -24.36
N ALA A 151 -7.46 -1.77 -23.45
CA ALA A 151 -7.27 -0.55 -22.65
C ALA A 151 -6.82 0.63 -23.54
N TYR A 152 -5.88 0.39 -24.45
CA TYR A 152 -5.48 1.38 -25.46
C TYR A 152 -6.66 1.79 -26.36
N ARG A 153 -7.54 0.84 -26.72
CA ARG A 153 -8.75 1.12 -27.51
C ARG A 153 -9.70 2.07 -26.79
N ALA A 154 -9.88 1.91 -25.48
CA ALA A 154 -10.72 2.81 -24.68
C ALA A 154 -10.21 4.27 -24.71
N LEU A 155 -8.92 4.47 -24.98
CA LEU A 155 -8.28 5.78 -25.11
C LEU A 155 -8.08 6.24 -26.56
N GLY A 156 -8.57 5.49 -27.55
CA GLY A 156 -8.34 5.80 -28.97
C GLY A 156 -6.87 5.66 -29.42
N ALA A 157 -6.11 4.82 -28.72
CA ALA A 157 -4.66 4.73 -28.79
C ALA A 157 -4.13 3.38 -29.31
N THR A 158 -4.93 2.58 -30.03
CA THR A 158 -4.53 1.22 -30.45
C THR A 158 -3.28 1.15 -31.32
N GLN A 159 -2.90 2.25 -31.97
CA GLN A 159 -1.68 2.40 -32.77
C GLN A 159 -0.40 2.45 -31.92
N TYR A 160 -0.53 2.71 -30.61
CA TYR A 160 0.57 2.81 -29.65
C TYR A 160 0.90 1.48 -28.96
N VAL A 161 0.24 0.38 -29.33
CA VAL A 161 0.53 -0.94 -28.76
C VAL A 161 0.72 -1.99 -29.84
N ASP A 162 1.87 -2.65 -29.79
CA ASP A 162 2.26 -3.75 -30.66
C ASP A 162 2.61 -4.98 -29.81
N TYR A 163 2.47 -6.17 -30.38
CA TYR A 163 2.91 -7.40 -29.72
C TYR A 163 3.25 -8.47 -30.75
N VAL A 164 4.27 -9.28 -30.44
CA VAL A 164 4.79 -10.32 -31.32
C VAL A 164 5.10 -11.57 -30.50
N LEU A 165 5.00 -12.73 -31.14
CA LEU A 165 5.33 -14.03 -30.57
C LEU A 165 6.41 -14.68 -31.44
N HIS A 166 7.55 -14.99 -30.84
CA HIS A 166 8.65 -15.69 -31.50
C HIS A 166 8.73 -17.16 -31.07
N ASP A 167 9.09 -18.04 -32.01
CA ASP A 167 9.20 -19.48 -31.73
C ASP A 167 10.55 -19.84 -31.09
N TYR A 168 10.67 -19.57 -29.79
CA TYR A 168 11.85 -19.85 -28.98
C TYR A 168 11.46 -20.18 -27.54
N VAL A 169 12.39 -20.75 -26.78
CA VAL A 169 12.33 -20.82 -25.31
C VAL A 169 12.54 -19.46 -24.67
N HIS A 170 12.33 -19.31 -23.36
CA HIS A 170 12.55 -18.05 -22.62
C HIS A 170 13.92 -17.39 -22.90
N ASN A 171 13.94 -16.17 -23.46
CA ASN A 171 15.19 -15.58 -23.99
C ASN A 171 15.17 -14.04 -24.12
N TYR A 172 16.32 -13.48 -24.51
CA TYR A 172 16.47 -12.14 -25.10
C TYR A 172 17.41 -12.20 -26.33
N ASN A 173 17.08 -13.09 -27.27
CA ASN A 173 17.87 -13.44 -28.43
C ASN A 173 17.76 -12.40 -29.56
N GLN A 174 18.44 -12.67 -30.68
CA GLN A 174 18.46 -11.77 -31.83
C GLN A 174 17.06 -11.42 -32.35
N ALA A 175 16.15 -12.39 -32.51
CA ALA A 175 14.80 -12.12 -33.01
C ALA A 175 14.00 -11.18 -32.08
N THR A 176 14.14 -11.38 -30.77
CA THR A 176 13.62 -10.47 -29.75
C THR A 176 14.22 -9.07 -29.89
N ARG A 177 15.55 -8.97 -30.00
CA ARG A 177 16.27 -7.70 -30.14
C ARG A 177 15.90 -6.92 -31.39
N GLU A 178 15.85 -7.58 -32.55
CA GLU A 178 15.46 -6.97 -33.83
C GLU A 178 14.02 -6.42 -33.79
N SER A 179 13.11 -7.08 -33.08
CA SER A 179 11.75 -6.58 -32.87
C SER A 179 11.75 -5.29 -32.05
N VAL A 180 12.54 -5.24 -30.98
CA VAL A 180 12.71 -4.04 -30.15
C VAL A 180 13.38 -2.91 -30.94
N TYR A 181 14.40 -3.21 -31.75
CA TYR A 181 15.06 -2.22 -32.60
C TYR A 181 14.08 -1.58 -33.58
N GLY A 182 13.30 -2.39 -34.31
CA GLY A 182 12.29 -1.89 -35.24
C GLY A 182 11.23 -1.03 -34.55
N PHE A 183 10.80 -1.43 -33.34
CA PHE A 183 9.83 -0.68 -32.55
C PHE A 183 10.38 0.65 -32.02
N PHE A 184 11.59 0.67 -31.47
CA PHE A 184 12.22 1.92 -31.03
C PHE A 184 12.53 2.84 -32.19
N ASN A 185 12.95 2.31 -33.35
CA ASN A 185 13.12 3.12 -34.55
C ASN A 185 11.81 3.83 -34.95
N LYS A 186 10.68 3.10 -34.95
CA LYS A 186 9.33 3.66 -35.25
C LYS A 186 8.98 4.85 -34.37
N TRP A 187 9.34 4.83 -33.08
CA TRP A 187 8.89 5.84 -32.10
C TRP A 187 9.93 6.91 -31.77
N LEU A 188 11.22 6.64 -31.96
CA LEU A 188 12.31 7.54 -31.56
C LEU A 188 13.03 8.19 -32.75
N LEU A 189 12.91 7.64 -33.97
CA LEU A 189 13.58 8.20 -35.15
C LEU A 189 12.56 8.91 -36.06
N THR A 190 12.71 10.22 -36.20
CA THR A 190 11.77 11.09 -36.94
C THR A 190 12.02 11.12 -38.45
N ASP A 191 13.25 10.87 -38.88
CA ASP A 191 13.67 11.27 -40.24
C ASP A 191 13.65 10.13 -41.26
N SER A 192 13.57 8.86 -40.82
CA SER A 192 13.33 7.65 -41.64
C SER A 192 13.34 6.39 -40.75
N PRO A 193 12.22 6.00 -40.11
CA PRO A 193 12.21 4.85 -39.21
C PRO A 193 12.35 3.54 -40.00
N ASN A 194 13.51 2.89 -39.95
CA ASN A 194 13.65 1.51 -40.40
C ASN A 194 13.04 0.57 -39.35
N THR A 195 11.82 0.07 -39.61
CA THR A 195 11.13 -0.88 -38.72
C THR A 195 11.60 -2.32 -38.91
N LEU A 196 12.50 -2.59 -39.86
CA LEU A 196 13.09 -3.89 -40.15
C LEU A 196 14.61 -3.83 -39.92
N GLU A 197 15.00 -3.39 -38.73
CA GLU A 197 16.40 -3.31 -38.34
C GLU A 197 16.95 -4.71 -38.04
N LYS A 198 18.03 -5.07 -38.75
CA LYS A 198 18.74 -6.34 -38.54
C LYS A 198 19.95 -6.14 -37.67
N GLU A 199 20.18 -7.08 -36.77
CA GLU A 199 21.36 -7.01 -35.92
C GLU A 199 22.61 -7.31 -36.74
N PHE A 200 23.61 -6.43 -36.62
CA PHE A 200 24.92 -6.65 -37.19
C PHE A 200 25.76 -7.56 -36.26
N PRO A 201 26.65 -8.40 -36.83
CA PRO A 201 27.58 -9.16 -36.01
C PRO A 201 28.37 -8.25 -35.06
N TYR A 202 28.46 -8.65 -33.80
CA TYR A 202 29.22 -7.93 -32.78
C TYR A 202 30.10 -8.89 -32.00
N ALA A 203 31.19 -8.36 -31.46
CA ALA A 203 31.99 -9.02 -30.44
C ALA A 203 31.59 -8.44 -29.08
N LYS A 204 31.16 -9.30 -28.15
CA LYS A 204 30.93 -8.88 -26.77
C LYS A 204 32.26 -8.45 -26.15
N GLU A 205 32.29 -7.29 -25.50
CA GLU A 205 33.44 -6.90 -24.69
C GLU A 205 33.66 -7.91 -23.54
N PRO A 206 34.92 -8.16 -23.15
CA PRO A 206 35.25 -8.95 -21.96
C PRO A 206 34.54 -8.45 -20.69
N ASP A 207 34.11 -9.37 -19.82
CA ASP A 207 33.35 -9.04 -18.60
C ASP A 207 34.11 -8.08 -17.66
N ASP A 208 35.43 -8.21 -17.58
CA ASP A 208 36.30 -7.34 -16.78
C ASP A 208 36.37 -5.89 -17.29
N LYS A 209 35.98 -5.64 -18.54
CA LYS A 209 35.82 -4.28 -19.06
C LYS A 209 34.43 -3.69 -18.81
N LEU A 210 33.45 -4.54 -18.48
CA LEU A 210 32.07 -4.13 -18.22
C LEU A 210 31.81 -3.91 -16.72
N LEU A 211 32.68 -4.44 -15.85
CA LEU A 211 32.61 -4.26 -14.41
C LEU A 211 33.46 -3.06 -13.97
N PHE A 212 32.87 -2.16 -13.20
CA PHE A 212 33.57 -1.07 -12.53
C PHE A 212 34.58 -1.61 -11.51
N LEU A 213 34.27 -2.72 -10.82
CA LEU A 213 35.14 -3.31 -9.79
C LEU A 213 35.90 -4.55 -10.26
N ALA A 214 36.03 -4.79 -11.57
CA ALA A 214 36.61 -5.99 -12.19
C ALA A 214 37.90 -6.57 -11.58
N GLY A 215 38.70 -5.74 -10.91
CA GLY A 215 39.78 -6.16 -10.00
C GLY A 215 40.10 -5.10 -8.95
N GLY A 216 39.19 -4.16 -8.74
CA GLY A 216 39.37 -3.00 -7.87
C GLY A 216 38.91 -3.30 -6.44
N ARG A 217 39.38 -2.52 -5.48
CA ARG A 217 38.82 -2.56 -4.14
C ARG A 217 37.43 -1.92 -4.16
N VAL A 218 36.49 -2.53 -3.45
CA VAL A 218 35.20 -1.90 -3.14
C VAL A 218 35.49 -0.52 -2.54
N PRO A 219 34.86 0.57 -3.02
CA PRO A 219 35.09 1.91 -2.50
C PRO A 219 34.87 1.96 -0.97
N GLU A 220 35.67 2.74 -0.25
CA GLU A 220 35.48 2.92 1.20
C GLU A 220 34.09 3.48 1.57
N SER A 221 33.46 4.20 0.64
CA SER A 221 32.11 4.72 0.77
C SER A 221 31.00 3.71 0.44
N ALA A 222 31.34 2.49 0.04
CA ALA A 222 30.34 1.49 -0.34
C ALA A 222 29.56 1.00 0.90
N MET A 223 28.23 1.07 0.82
CA MET A 223 27.35 0.62 1.90
C MET A 223 27.13 -0.89 1.81
N ASN A 224 27.29 -1.58 2.93
CA ASN A 224 26.79 -2.95 3.09
C ASN A 224 25.27 -2.95 3.31
N ARG A 225 24.68 -4.15 3.39
CA ARG A 225 23.23 -4.33 3.63
C ARG A 225 22.71 -3.55 4.84
N GLU A 226 23.39 -3.66 5.98
CA GLU A 226 22.91 -3.05 7.23
C GLU A 226 22.97 -1.53 7.16
N ASP A 227 24.05 -0.98 6.62
CA ASP A 227 24.24 0.46 6.47
C ASP A 227 23.24 1.04 5.47
N LEU A 228 22.94 0.32 4.39
CA LEU A 228 21.90 0.72 3.44
C LEU A 228 20.50 0.72 4.09
N ILE A 229 20.14 -0.31 4.86
CA ILE A 229 18.85 -0.34 5.57
C ILE A 229 18.78 0.82 6.58
N LYS A 230 19.83 1.04 7.37
CA LYS A 230 19.90 2.17 8.32
C LYS A 230 19.76 3.51 7.59
N TYR A 231 20.43 3.68 6.45
CA TYR A 231 20.32 4.86 5.61
C TYR A 231 18.87 5.10 5.15
N LEU A 232 18.20 4.08 4.62
CA LEU A 232 16.81 4.19 4.13
C LEU A 232 15.80 4.48 5.27
N LYS A 233 16.00 3.88 6.45
CA LYS A 233 15.20 4.19 7.64
C LYS A 233 15.40 5.65 8.08
N ARG A 234 16.66 6.11 8.13
CA ARG A 234 17.00 7.49 8.48
C ARG A 234 16.36 8.48 7.50
N GLN A 235 16.44 8.23 6.20
CA GLN A 235 15.81 9.07 5.18
C GLN A 235 14.29 9.16 5.34
N THR A 236 13.64 8.06 5.73
CA THR A 236 12.20 8.07 6.07
C THR A 236 11.92 8.96 7.26
N HIS A 237 12.74 8.88 8.32
CA HIS A 237 12.59 9.70 9.52
C HIS A 237 12.82 11.20 9.25
N GLU A 238 13.89 11.53 8.52
CA GLU A 238 14.23 12.90 8.11
C GLU A 238 13.09 13.53 7.29
N ALA A 239 12.55 12.79 6.31
CA ALA A 239 11.43 13.26 5.50
C ALA A 239 10.15 13.55 6.31
N LEU A 240 9.94 12.85 7.43
CA LEU A 240 8.82 13.09 8.35
C LEU A 240 9.06 14.33 9.21
N ILE A 241 10.29 14.53 9.70
CA ILE A 241 10.68 15.72 10.47
C ILE A 241 10.59 16.98 9.59
N ASP A 242 11.24 16.96 8.43
CA ASP A 242 11.24 18.09 7.49
C ASP A 242 9.84 18.39 6.95
N GLY A 243 9.02 17.36 6.86
CA GLY A 243 7.62 17.43 6.43
C GLY A 243 6.62 17.76 7.56
N LYS A 244 7.07 18.03 8.79
CA LYS A 244 6.20 18.30 9.94
C LYS A 244 5.37 19.57 9.71
N PRO A 245 4.03 19.51 9.82
CA PRO A 245 3.19 20.70 9.74
C PRO A 245 3.49 21.70 10.87
N SER A 246 3.53 22.99 10.54
CA SER A 246 3.77 24.10 11.48
C SER A 246 2.60 25.08 11.57
N ASP A 247 1.57 24.91 10.72
CA ASP A 247 0.38 25.75 10.65
C ASP A 247 -0.75 25.01 9.91
N GLU A 248 -1.95 25.59 9.86
CA GLU A 248 -3.11 24.96 9.21
C GLU A 248 -2.89 24.71 7.70
N LYS A 249 -2.12 25.59 7.03
CA LYS A 249 -1.86 25.50 5.59
C LYS A 249 -0.94 24.32 5.27
N SER A 250 0.14 24.17 6.01
CA SER A 250 1.08 23.06 5.93
C SER A 250 0.42 21.74 6.35
N LEU A 251 -0.49 21.75 7.34
CA LEU A 251 -1.29 20.57 7.69
C LEU A 251 -2.20 20.13 6.54
N LYS A 252 -2.87 21.06 5.86
CA LYS A 252 -3.66 20.74 4.64
C LYS A 252 -2.80 20.14 3.54
N LYS A 253 -1.59 20.65 3.34
CA LYS A 253 -0.63 20.08 2.38
C LYS A 253 -0.20 18.67 2.79
N TYR A 254 0.06 18.45 4.08
CA TYR A 254 0.38 17.14 4.64
C TYR A 254 -0.76 16.15 4.41
N GLN A 255 -2.00 16.49 4.79
CA GLN A 255 -3.20 15.66 4.58
C GLN A 255 -3.34 15.25 3.12
N LYS A 256 -3.23 16.20 2.18
CA LYS A 256 -3.35 15.91 0.74
C LYS A 256 -2.33 14.87 0.27
N ARG A 257 -1.09 14.96 0.78
CA ARG A 257 -0.01 14.02 0.45
C ARG A 257 -0.21 12.67 1.12
N THR A 258 -0.47 12.64 2.43
CA THR A 258 -0.48 11.41 3.21
C THR A 258 -1.78 10.64 3.08
N ARG A 259 -2.91 11.28 2.75
CA ARG A 259 -4.18 10.58 2.58
C ARG A 259 -4.12 9.52 1.48
N LEU A 260 -3.58 9.88 0.31
CA LEU A 260 -3.42 8.92 -0.77
C LEU A 260 -2.47 7.78 -0.36
N ALA A 261 -1.34 8.11 0.28
CA ALA A 261 -0.40 7.10 0.76
C ALA A 261 -1.07 6.14 1.76
N TRP A 262 -1.81 6.67 2.73
CA TRP A 262 -2.56 5.90 3.73
C TRP A 262 -3.62 5.00 3.07
N GLU A 263 -4.42 5.52 2.13
CA GLU A 263 -5.42 4.73 1.39
C GLU A 263 -4.77 3.57 0.61
N ARG A 264 -3.64 3.80 -0.08
CA ARG A 264 -2.96 2.76 -0.87
C ARG A 264 -2.20 1.76 0.00
N THR A 265 -1.54 2.23 1.04
CA THR A 265 -0.86 1.37 2.02
C THR A 265 -1.85 0.47 2.75
N LEU A 266 -3.04 0.95 3.11
CA LEU A 266 -4.08 0.12 3.73
C LEU A 266 -4.96 -0.64 2.72
N GLN A 267 -4.58 -0.65 1.45
CA GLN A 267 -5.25 -1.42 0.38
C GLN A 267 -6.73 -1.08 0.23
N MET A 268 -7.08 0.20 0.44
CA MET A 268 -8.43 0.71 0.27
C MET A 268 -8.85 0.69 -1.21
N PRO A 269 -10.14 0.42 -1.52
CA PRO A 269 -10.65 0.45 -2.88
C PRO A 269 -10.34 1.79 -3.58
N ILE A 270 -9.91 1.74 -4.85
CA ILE A 270 -9.61 2.95 -5.64
C ILE A 270 -10.90 3.74 -5.93
N ALA A 271 -11.98 3.04 -6.27
CA ALA A 271 -13.31 3.61 -6.47
C ALA A 271 -14.18 3.40 -5.22
N PRO A 272 -15.19 4.24 -4.97
CA PRO A 272 -16.11 4.05 -3.85
C PRO A 272 -16.92 2.75 -4.06
N ALA A 273 -16.50 1.68 -3.40
CA ALA A 273 -17.25 0.44 -3.36
C ALA A 273 -18.65 0.67 -2.77
N LYS A 274 -19.69 0.07 -3.34
CA LYS A 274 -21.05 0.23 -2.82
C LYS A 274 -21.15 -0.43 -1.44
N LEU A 275 -21.72 0.29 -0.46
CA LEU A 275 -22.04 -0.29 0.85
C LEU A 275 -23.24 -1.24 0.69
N LEU A 276 -23.05 -2.50 1.07
CA LEU A 276 -24.06 -3.54 1.19
C LEU A 276 -24.55 -3.60 2.64
N THR A 277 -25.85 -3.71 2.84
CA THR A 277 -26.48 -3.74 4.16
C THR A 277 -27.59 -4.78 4.18
N GLU A 278 -27.50 -5.71 5.12
CA GLU A 278 -28.49 -6.76 5.35
C GLU A 278 -28.98 -6.66 6.81
N LYS A 279 -30.29 -6.51 7.01
CA LYS A 279 -30.89 -6.49 8.35
C LYS A 279 -31.22 -7.91 8.78
N LEU A 280 -30.55 -8.38 9.83
CA LEU A 280 -30.67 -9.75 10.35
C LEU A 280 -31.76 -9.87 11.43
N GLY A 281 -32.08 -8.77 12.10
CA GLY A 281 -33.12 -8.74 13.12
C GLY A 281 -33.11 -7.45 13.93
N GLN A 282 -34.15 -7.24 14.72
CA GLN A 282 -34.28 -6.09 15.61
C GLN A 282 -35.06 -6.47 16.86
N ALA A 283 -34.69 -5.92 18.01
CA ALA A 283 -35.37 -6.11 19.29
C ALA A 283 -35.26 -4.86 20.15
N ALA A 284 -36.18 -4.70 21.10
CA ALA A 284 -36.07 -3.71 22.17
C ALA A 284 -35.39 -4.35 23.39
N VAL A 285 -34.43 -3.64 23.99
CA VAL A 285 -33.73 -4.06 25.21
C VAL A 285 -33.69 -2.88 26.17
N GLY A 286 -34.65 -2.82 27.10
CA GLY A 286 -34.88 -1.60 27.88
C GLY A 286 -35.28 -0.44 26.95
N ASP A 287 -34.66 0.73 27.15
CA ASP A 287 -34.91 1.95 26.36
C ASP A 287 -34.05 2.01 25.06
N LEU A 288 -33.53 0.85 24.64
CA LEU A 288 -32.66 0.73 23.47
C LEU A 288 -33.33 -0.07 22.37
N VAL A 289 -33.15 0.40 21.14
CA VAL A 289 -33.43 -0.37 19.92
C VAL A 289 -32.14 -1.04 19.46
N VAL A 290 -32.12 -2.37 19.52
CA VAL A 290 -30.98 -3.20 19.12
C VAL A 290 -31.25 -3.80 17.75
N THR A 291 -30.44 -3.45 16.75
CA THR A 291 -30.54 -3.97 15.39
C THR A 291 -29.30 -4.80 15.06
N ARG A 292 -29.49 -6.03 14.58
CA ARG A 292 -28.41 -6.88 14.07
C ARG A 292 -28.33 -6.71 12.56
N LEU A 293 -27.13 -6.42 12.07
CA LEU A 293 -26.84 -6.16 10.67
C LEU A 293 -25.70 -7.06 10.19
N ALA A 294 -25.66 -7.32 8.89
CA ALA A 294 -24.45 -7.68 8.18
C ALA A 294 -24.13 -6.57 7.17
N LEU A 295 -22.91 -6.03 7.23
CA LEU A 295 -22.42 -4.99 6.32
C LEU A 295 -21.35 -5.55 5.39
N GLY A 296 -21.17 -4.95 4.21
CA GLY A 296 -20.09 -5.33 3.30
C GLY A 296 -19.80 -4.24 2.29
N LEU A 297 -18.67 -4.35 1.60
CA LEU A 297 -18.36 -3.52 0.44
C LEU A 297 -18.38 -4.39 -0.81
N ASP A 298 -19.12 -3.94 -1.82
CA ASP A 298 -19.21 -4.62 -3.10
C ASP A 298 -17.81 -4.85 -3.71
N GLY A 299 -17.60 -6.03 -4.30
CA GLY A 299 -16.32 -6.48 -4.82
C GLY A 299 -15.28 -6.95 -3.78
N LEU A 300 -15.48 -6.74 -2.47
CA LEU A 300 -14.55 -7.24 -1.44
C LEU A 300 -14.94 -8.59 -0.85
N GLY A 301 -16.21 -9.01 -1.01
CA GLY A 301 -16.70 -10.28 -0.47
C GLY A 301 -16.77 -10.34 1.07
N ASN A 302 -16.55 -9.22 1.76
CA ASN A 302 -16.67 -9.17 3.21
C ASN A 302 -18.13 -9.10 3.66
N ARG A 303 -18.42 -9.74 4.81
CA ARG A 303 -19.74 -9.73 5.45
C ARG A 303 -19.55 -9.61 6.95
N ILE A 304 -19.66 -8.38 7.45
CA ILE A 304 -19.31 -7.94 8.79
C ILE A 304 -20.55 -7.96 9.68
N PRO A 305 -20.63 -8.83 10.68
CA PRO A 305 -21.68 -8.78 11.70
C PRO A 305 -21.55 -7.50 12.52
N VAL A 306 -22.65 -6.76 12.69
CA VAL A 306 -22.69 -5.54 13.49
C VAL A 306 -23.92 -5.55 14.38
N VAL A 307 -23.72 -5.23 15.66
CA VAL A 307 -24.81 -4.93 16.60
C VAL A 307 -24.93 -3.42 16.74
N GLN A 308 -26.06 -2.87 16.32
CA GLN A 308 -26.38 -1.44 16.40
C GLN A 308 -27.30 -1.18 17.59
N PHE A 309 -26.87 -0.30 18.50
CA PHE A 309 -27.63 0.19 19.64
C PHE A 309 -28.03 1.64 19.38
N ALA A 310 -29.34 1.89 19.28
CA ALA A 310 -29.89 3.23 19.22
C ALA A 310 -30.67 3.53 20.50
N PRO A 311 -30.48 4.70 21.13
CA PRO A 311 -31.42 5.22 22.12
C PRO A 311 -32.82 5.37 21.49
N GLU A 312 -33.88 5.22 22.27
CA GLU A 312 -35.27 5.34 21.77
C GLU A 312 -35.56 6.69 21.10
N GLY A 313 -34.96 7.78 21.58
CA GLY A 313 -35.04 9.12 20.98
C GLY A 313 -34.14 9.34 19.74
N GLY A 314 -33.43 8.31 19.28
CA GLY A 314 -32.38 8.42 18.27
C GLY A 314 -31.06 8.96 18.83
N ALA A 315 -30.04 9.01 17.98
CA ALA A 315 -28.72 9.55 18.33
C ALA A 315 -28.19 10.44 17.20
N LYS A 316 -27.67 11.61 17.57
CA LYS A 316 -27.03 12.54 16.63
C LYS A 316 -25.62 12.09 16.26
N ASN A 317 -24.87 11.59 17.23
CA ASN A 317 -23.49 11.14 17.08
C ASN A 317 -23.44 9.61 17.26
N TRP A 318 -22.56 8.96 16.50
CA TRP A 318 -22.42 7.51 16.49
C TRP A 318 -20.99 7.08 16.75
N ALA A 319 -20.80 6.18 17.70
CA ALA A 319 -19.53 5.57 18.03
C ALA A 319 -19.46 4.14 17.50
N ILE A 320 -18.37 3.81 16.80
CA ILE A 320 -18.03 2.44 16.43
C ILE A 320 -17.09 1.92 17.51
N VAL A 321 -17.59 1.06 18.38
CA VAL A 321 -16.84 0.52 19.52
C VAL A 321 -16.27 -0.84 19.11
N VAL A 322 -14.95 -0.91 19.01
CA VAL A 322 -14.19 -2.06 18.53
C VAL A 322 -13.51 -2.74 19.70
N HIS A 323 -13.58 -4.07 19.75
CA HIS A 323 -12.93 -4.87 20.78
C HIS A 323 -12.25 -6.10 20.15
N PRO A 324 -11.06 -6.55 20.62
CA PRO A 324 -10.35 -7.67 20.01
C PRO A 324 -11.09 -9.01 20.01
N LYS A 325 -11.96 -9.21 21.00
CA LYS A 325 -12.86 -10.38 21.10
C LYS A 325 -14.17 -10.23 20.31
N GLY A 326 -14.32 -9.14 19.55
CA GLY A 326 -15.55 -8.79 18.83
C GLY A 326 -16.63 -8.17 19.72
N SER A 327 -17.78 -7.90 19.10
CA SER A 327 -18.98 -7.29 19.67
C SER A 327 -19.48 -7.98 20.94
N GLY A 328 -19.31 -9.30 21.05
CA GLY A 328 -19.74 -10.07 22.22
C GLY A 328 -19.10 -9.62 23.54
N ALA A 329 -17.89 -9.04 23.52
CA ALA A 329 -17.24 -8.49 24.71
C ALA A 329 -17.86 -7.16 25.20
N LEU A 330 -18.69 -6.53 24.36
CA LEU A 330 -19.41 -5.30 24.67
C LEU A 330 -20.84 -5.58 25.16
N LEU A 331 -21.18 -6.86 25.34
CA LEU A 331 -22.50 -7.34 25.74
C LEU A 331 -22.41 -8.11 27.06
N GLY A 332 -23.22 -7.72 28.03
CA GLY A 332 -23.47 -8.43 29.26
C GLY A 332 -24.60 -9.45 29.15
N PRO A 333 -25.08 -9.97 30.29
CA PRO A 333 -26.21 -10.90 30.34
C PRO A 333 -27.42 -10.36 29.58
N LYS A 334 -28.11 -11.24 28.85
CA LYS A 334 -29.29 -10.92 28.02
C LYS A 334 -29.02 -9.93 26.87
N GLY A 335 -27.75 -9.68 26.53
CA GLY A 335 -27.37 -8.81 25.40
C GLY A 335 -27.44 -7.32 25.71
N ALA A 336 -27.50 -6.92 26.99
CA ALA A 336 -27.41 -5.52 27.39
C ALA A 336 -25.97 -4.99 27.16
N PRO A 337 -25.79 -3.75 26.70
CA PRO A 337 -24.45 -3.19 26.49
C PRO A 337 -23.67 -3.07 27.81
N THR A 338 -22.35 -3.22 27.74
CA THR A 338 -21.42 -3.09 28.88
C THR A 338 -20.22 -2.19 28.53
N GLY A 339 -19.44 -1.82 29.55
CA GLY A 339 -18.23 -1.02 29.40
C GLY A 339 -18.46 0.29 28.64
N LEU A 340 -17.53 0.64 27.75
CA LEU A 340 -17.59 1.85 26.94
C LEU A 340 -18.87 1.96 26.11
N ALA A 341 -19.39 0.85 25.56
CA ALA A 341 -20.63 0.86 24.79
C ALA A 341 -21.81 1.34 25.64
N LYS A 342 -21.91 0.86 26.88
CA LYS A 342 -22.93 1.31 27.84
C LYS A 342 -22.76 2.79 28.18
N ALA A 343 -21.54 3.20 28.54
CA ALA A 343 -21.27 4.57 28.96
C ALA A 343 -21.60 5.60 27.85
N LEU A 344 -21.32 5.26 26.58
CA LEU A 344 -21.67 6.09 25.43
C LEU A 344 -23.18 6.24 25.25
N LEU A 345 -23.92 5.13 25.35
CA LEU A 345 -25.38 5.13 25.25
C LEU A 345 -26.04 5.96 26.36
N GLU A 346 -25.51 5.91 27.59
CA GLU A 346 -25.96 6.75 28.71
C GLU A 346 -25.71 8.25 28.48
N GLN A 347 -24.83 8.62 27.56
CA GLN A 347 -24.61 10.00 27.11
C GLN A 347 -25.38 10.34 25.82
N GLY A 348 -26.27 9.46 25.34
CA GLY A 348 -27.05 9.68 24.12
C GLY A 348 -26.28 9.46 22.82
N VAL A 349 -25.08 8.86 22.87
CA VAL A 349 -24.30 8.50 21.67
C VAL A 349 -24.71 7.11 21.21
N GLY A 350 -25.13 6.98 19.94
CA GLY A 350 -25.48 5.69 19.35
C GLY A 350 -24.24 4.82 19.19
N VAL A 351 -24.39 3.50 19.28
CA VAL A 351 -23.24 2.56 19.24
C VAL A 351 -23.38 1.54 18.13
N LEU A 352 -22.31 1.33 17.36
CA LEU A 352 -22.12 0.20 16.47
C LEU A 352 -21.00 -0.67 17.02
N ALA A 353 -21.29 -1.94 17.29
CA ALA A 353 -20.33 -2.94 17.76
C ALA A 353 -20.11 -3.99 16.65
N PRO A 354 -19.04 -3.87 15.85
CA PRO A 354 -18.74 -4.82 14.79
C PRO A 354 -17.90 -6.01 15.28
N ASP A 355 -18.08 -7.15 14.63
CA ASP A 355 -17.11 -8.23 14.59
C ASP A 355 -16.25 -8.05 13.33
N LEU A 356 -15.07 -7.45 13.48
CA LEU A 356 -14.12 -7.25 12.38
C LEU A 356 -13.42 -8.57 12.01
N TYR A 357 -12.72 -8.59 10.88
CA TYR A 357 -11.93 -9.72 10.42
C TYR A 357 -11.15 -10.43 11.55
N GLN A 358 -11.38 -11.73 11.68
CA GLN A 358 -10.79 -12.62 12.70
C GLN A 358 -11.13 -12.25 14.16
N THR A 359 -12.29 -11.61 14.41
CA THR A 359 -12.79 -11.32 15.76
C THR A 359 -14.25 -11.75 15.90
N GLY A 360 -14.71 -12.01 17.13
CA GLY A 360 -16.12 -12.35 17.41
C GLY A 360 -16.65 -13.49 16.54
N ALA A 361 -17.80 -13.29 15.90
CA ALA A 361 -18.39 -14.27 14.98
C ALA A 361 -17.59 -14.50 13.69
N LEU A 362 -16.61 -13.67 13.36
CA LEU A 362 -15.68 -13.86 12.23
C LEU A 362 -14.36 -14.54 12.65
N ALA A 363 -14.15 -14.85 13.93
CA ALA A 363 -12.97 -15.57 14.38
C ALA A 363 -12.94 -16.98 13.79
N ASN A 364 -11.85 -17.34 13.13
CA ASN A 364 -11.66 -18.67 12.55
C ASN A 364 -10.20 -19.10 12.69
N THR A 365 -9.95 -20.03 13.61
CA THR A 365 -8.61 -20.53 13.95
C THR A 365 -7.91 -21.20 12.78
N ASP A 366 -8.66 -21.90 11.92
CA ASP A 366 -8.08 -22.61 10.77
C ASP A 366 -7.63 -21.63 9.68
N VAL A 367 -8.37 -20.55 9.48
CA VAL A 367 -7.97 -19.47 8.58
C VAL A 367 -6.79 -18.71 9.17
N ALA A 368 -6.84 -18.35 10.47
CA ALA A 368 -5.76 -17.64 11.14
C ALA A 368 -4.43 -18.41 11.07
N ALA A 369 -4.45 -19.73 11.30
CA ALA A 369 -3.25 -20.58 11.26
C ALA A 369 -2.60 -20.66 9.87
N LYS A 370 -3.33 -20.39 8.79
CA LYS A 370 -2.82 -20.41 7.40
C LYS A 370 -2.22 -19.08 6.96
N ARG A 371 -2.39 -18.02 7.75
CA ARG A 371 -1.96 -16.65 7.41
C ARG A 371 -0.56 -16.40 7.92
N ASP A 372 0.39 -17.04 7.27
CA ASP A 372 1.82 -16.89 7.56
C ASP A 372 2.40 -15.66 6.83
N LEU A 373 2.59 -14.58 7.57
CA LEU A 373 3.22 -13.35 7.07
C LEU A 373 4.67 -13.54 6.61
N THR A 374 5.35 -14.59 7.09
CA THR A 374 6.75 -14.90 6.73
C THR A 374 6.86 -15.69 5.43
N ARG A 375 5.73 -16.20 4.91
CA ARG A 375 5.70 -16.90 3.63
C ARG A 375 6.05 -15.93 2.50
N ASN A 376 6.95 -16.36 1.62
CA ASN A 376 7.36 -15.59 0.44
C ASN A 376 6.14 -15.06 -0.32
N TYR A 377 6.18 -13.77 -0.61
CA TYR A 377 5.16 -13.04 -1.35
C TYR A 377 3.77 -12.96 -0.68
N PHE A 378 3.60 -13.32 0.60
CA PHE A 378 2.30 -13.24 1.26
C PHE A 378 1.66 -11.86 1.08
N THR A 379 2.38 -10.80 1.45
CA THR A 379 1.89 -9.42 1.40
C THR A 379 1.79 -8.85 -0.02
N VAL A 380 2.32 -9.55 -1.03
CA VAL A 380 2.21 -9.15 -2.44
C VAL A 380 0.81 -9.47 -2.95
N TYR A 381 0.29 -10.65 -2.58
CA TYR A 381 -0.99 -11.17 -3.07
C TYR A 381 -2.13 -11.07 -2.05
N ASN A 382 -1.82 -10.88 -0.77
CA ASN A 382 -2.80 -10.89 0.31
C ASN A 382 -2.68 -9.62 1.15
N ARG A 383 -3.83 -9.15 1.64
CA ARG A 383 -3.86 -8.15 2.70
C ARG A 383 -3.48 -8.80 4.02
N THR A 384 -2.87 -8.01 4.90
CA THR A 384 -2.63 -8.33 6.32
C THR A 384 -3.93 -8.27 7.12
N ASP A 385 -3.93 -8.81 8.34
CA ASP A 385 -5.12 -8.80 9.21
C ASP A 385 -5.56 -7.39 9.55
N LEU A 386 -4.61 -6.47 9.79
CA LEU A 386 -4.96 -5.08 10.06
C LEU A 386 -5.56 -4.41 8.83
N GLN A 387 -5.04 -4.66 7.62
CA GLN A 387 -5.63 -4.13 6.39
C GLN A 387 -7.06 -4.64 6.18
N GLU A 388 -7.34 -5.92 6.43
CA GLU A 388 -8.72 -6.46 6.37
C GLU A 388 -9.64 -5.80 7.41
N ARG A 389 -9.17 -5.62 8.65
CA ARG A 389 -9.95 -4.95 9.72
C ARG A 389 -10.23 -3.48 9.41
N VAL A 390 -9.27 -2.77 8.81
CA VAL A 390 -9.47 -1.38 8.39
C VAL A 390 -10.51 -1.29 7.26
N LEU A 391 -10.54 -2.25 6.34
CA LEU A 391 -11.58 -2.32 5.30
C LEU A 391 -12.97 -2.61 5.88
N ASP A 392 -13.04 -3.45 6.91
CA ASP A 392 -14.28 -3.64 7.64
C ASP A 392 -14.73 -2.35 8.33
N LEU A 393 -13.80 -1.63 8.98
CA LEU A 393 -14.07 -0.32 9.58
C LEU A 393 -14.51 0.72 8.55
N LEU A 394 -14.02 0.68 7.31
CA LEU A 394 -14.50 1.54 6.24
C LEU A 394 -15.98 1.28 5.94
N ALA A 395 -16.42 0.02 5.90
CA ALA A 395 -17.81 -0.34 5.70
C ALA A 395 -18.70 0.15 6.85
N VAL A 396 -18.28 -0.11 8.09
CA VAL A 396 -19.02 0.28 9.30
C VAL A 396 -19.08 1.80 9.43
N THR A 397 -17.99 2.51 9.10
CA THR A 397 -17.95 3.98 9.07
C THR A 397 -18.93 4.53 8.05
N ARG A 398 -18.99 3.98 6.83
CA ARG A 398 -19.96 4.42 5.81
C ARG A 398 -21.41 4.19 6.26
N HIS A 399 -21.69 3.13 7.00
CA HIS A 399 -23.00 2.91 7.60
C HIS A 399 -23.30 3.95 8.69
N ALA A 400 -22.36 4.18 9.61
CA ALA A 400 -22.49 5.19 10.68
C ALA A 400 -22.80 6.59 10.14
N ARG A 401 -22.15 6.98 9.03
CA ARG A 401 -22.40 8.26 8.32
C ARG A 401 -23.82 8.42 7.79
N ARG A 402 -24.59 7.33 7.62
CA ARG A 402 -26.01 7.38 7.23
C ARG A 402 -26.95 7.54 8.42
N LEU A 403 -26.44 7.33 9.65
CA LEU A 403 -27.25 7.34 10.87
C LEU A 403 -27.21 8.67 11.61
N GLY A 404 -26.13 9.45 11.49
CA GLY A 404 -26.00 10.72 12.19
C GLY A 404 -24.84 11.59 11.70
N ASP A 405 -24.63 12.71 12.36
CA ASP A 405 -23.74 13.80 11.93
C ASP A 405 -22.26 13.47 12.13
N LYS A 406 -21.95 12.89 13.30
CA LYS A 406 -20.57 12.58 13.71
C LYS A 406 -20.33 11.09 13.85
N VAL A 407 -19.16 10.64 13.40
CA VAL A 407 -18.67 9.27 13.57
C VAL A 407 -17.40 9.28 14.41
N ILE A 408 -17.46 8.53 15.51
CA ILE A 408 -16.38 8.35 16.47
C ILE A 408 -15.86 6.92 16.32
N LEU A 409 -14.57 6.73 16.10
CA LEU A 409 -13.96 5.40 16.22
C LEU A 409 -13.43 5.23 17.65
N ALA A 410 -13.89 4.19 18.35
CA ALA A 410 -13.51 3.92 19.73
C ALA A 410 -12.96 2.49 19.85
N GLY A 411 -11.68 2.35 20.17
CA GLY A 411 -11.02 1.05 20.31
C GLY A 411 -10.69 0.76 21.76
N VAL A 412 -11.16 -0.39 22.26
CA VAL A 412 -10.91 -0.90 23.61
C VAL A 412 -9.76 -1.91 23.56
N ASP A 413 -8.91 -1.90 24.59
CA ASP A 413 -7.69 -2.71 24.64
C ASP A 413 -6.86 -2.55 23.35
N ARG A 414 -6.35 -3.65 22.81
CA ARG A 414 -5.53 -3.70 21.60
C ARG A 414 -6.21 -3.13 20.35
N ALA A 415 -7.55 -3.03 20.33
CA ALA A 415 -8.26 -2.41 19.23
C ALA A 415 -8.09 -0.88 19.17
N GLY A 416 -7.60 -0.24 20.23
CA GLY A 416 -7.21 1.17 20.21
C GLY A 416 -6.17 1.48 19.12
N LEU A 417 -5.22 0.58 18.92
CA LEU A 417 -4.19 0.69 17.86
C LEU A 417 -4.79 0.50 16.46
N TRP A 418 -5.81 -0.35 16.32
CA TRP A 418 -6.51 -0.57 15.06
C TRP A 418 -7.31 0.67 14.65
N VAL A 419 -8.07 1.25 15.58
CA VAL A 419 -8.83 2.48 15.30
C VAL A 419 -7.93 3.69 15.08
N GLN A 420 -6.75 3.75 15.71
CA GLN A 420 -5.79 4.81 15.44
C GLN A 420 -5.27 4.72 14.00
N SER A 421 -4.99 3.51 13.49
CA SER A 421 -4.64 3.29 12.08
C SER A 421 -5.77 3.66 11.12
N ALA A 422 -7.02 3.50 11.55
CA ALA A 422 -8.22 3.83 10.80
C ALA A 422 -8.69 5.29 10.98
N SER A 423 -8.05 6.06 11.87
CA SER A 423 -8.56 7.34 12.34
C SER A 423 -8.84 8.41 11.28
N PRO A 424 -8.16 8.44 10.10
CA PRO A 424 -8.51 9.38 9.03
C PRO A 424 -9.94 9.23 8.46
N MET A 425 -10.66 8.15 8.77
CA MET A 425 -12.05 7.93 8.34
C MET A 425 -13.11 8.57 9.25
N ALA A 426 -12.71 9.02 10.45
CA ALA A 426 -13.61 9.42 11.51
C ALA A 426 -13.54 10.92 11.80
N ASP A 427 -14.57 11.47 12.44
CA ASP A 427 -14.49 12.85 12.97
C ASP A 427 -13.77 12.90 14.30
N ALA A 428 -13.76 11.80 15.05
CA ALA A 428 -13.06 11.69 16.32
C ALA A 428 -12.57 10.28 16.58
N THR A 429 -11.57 10.17 17.45
CA THR A 429 -10.97 8.87 17.82
C THR A 429 -10.78 8.76 19.33
N ILE A 430 -11.21 7.63 19.90
CA ILE A 430 -10.86 7.19 21.25
C ILE A 430 -10.00 5.95 21.08
N ALA A 431 -8.76 5.98 21.58
CA ALA A 431 -7.85 4.85 21.46
C ALA A 431 -7.21 4.52 22.80
N ASP A 432 -7.39 3.27 23.23
CA ASP A 432 -6.55 2.65 24.25
C ASP A 432 -5.19 2.30 23.63
N CYS A 433 -4.16 3.01 24.06
CA CYS A 433 -2.81 2.83 23.54
C CYS A 433 -2.08 1.66 24.22
N GLY A 434 -2.65 1.02 25.25
CA GLY A 434 -2.10 -0.20 25.85
C GLY A 434 -0.69 -0.08 26.43
N GLN A 435 -0.21 1.14 26.68
CA GLN A 435 1.18 1.50 26.95
C GLN A 435 2.16 0.88 25.93
N PHE A 436 1.70 0.73 24.69
CA PHE A 436 2.36 -0.03 23.66
C PHE A 436 3.64 0.68 23.17
N SER A 437 4.75 -0.06 23.12
CA SER A 437 5.99 0.38 22.46
C SER A 437 5.81 0.31 20.94
N MET A 438 6.24 1.33 20.21
CA MET A 438 6.15 1.39 18.74
C MET A 438 7.51 1.13 18.08
N ASP A 439 8.17 0.05 18.48
CA ASP A 439 9.44 -0.37 17.90
C ASP A 439 9.25 -1.44 16.80
N ASP A 440 10.33 -1.77 16.10
CA ASP A 440 10.31 -2.75 15.01
C ASP A 440 9.86 -4.15 15.48
N GLU A 441 10.18 -4.55 16.71
CA GLU A 441 9.89 -5.89 17.24
C GLU A 441 8.40 -6.05 17.58
N THR A 442 7.80 -5.01 18.13
CA THR A 442 6.40 -5.00 18.54
C THR A 442 5.45 -4.77 17.35
N MET A 443 5.85 -3.96 16.37
CA MET A 443 5.02 -3.62 15.21
C MET A 443 4.92 -4.74 14.15
N VAL A 444 5.73 -5.80 14.24
CA VAL A 444 5.57 -6.99 13.39
C VAL A 444 4.52 -7.98 13.91
N ALA A 445 3.84 -7.67 15.01
CA ALA A 445 2.75 -8.49 15.53
C ALA A 445 1.65 -8.69 14.46
N PRO A 446 1.13 -9.92 14.24
CA PRO A 446 0.21 -10.21 13.13
C PRO A 446 -1.05 -9.34 13.08
N ASP A 447 -1.52 -8.88 14.25
CA ASP A 447 -2.72 -8.08 14.40
C ASP A 447 -2.50 -6.57 14.14
N LEU A 448 -1.24 -6.14 14.01
CA LEU A 448 -0.83 -4.73 13.82
C LEU A 448 0.00 -4.52 12.56
N PHE A 449 0.69 -5.54 12.09
CA PHE A 449 1.63 -5.44 10.98
C PHE A 449 0.93 -5.07 9.67
N TYR A 450 1.50 -4.09 8.97
CA TYR A 450 1.29 -3.88 7.54
C TYR A 450 2.48 -3.15 6.91
N PRO A 451 2.78 -3.43 5.62
CA PRO A 451 3.89 -2.81 4.92
C PRO A 451 3.74 -1.28 4.85
N GLY A 452 4.80 -0.53 5.13
CA GLY A 452 4.85 0.93 4.98
C GLY A 452 4.31 1.73 6.17
N PHE A 453 4.02 1.10 7.32
CA PHE A 453 3.61 1.79 8.56
C PHE A 453 4.48 3.02 8.89
N TYR A 454 5.81 2.86 8.91
CA TYR A 454 6.71 3.96 9.25
C TYR A 454 6.85 5.00 8.13
N ARG A 455 6.55 4.64 6.87
CA ARG A 455 6.47 5.62 5.76
C ARG A 455 5.30 6.59 5.92
N LEU A 456 4.29 6.20 6.70
CA LEU A 456 3.16 7.06 7.07
C LEU A 456 3.42 7.86 8.38
N GLY A 457 4.60 7.74 8.99
CA GLY A 457 4.92 8.37 10.26
C GLY A 457 4.36 7.65 11.49
N GLY A 458 4.09 6.35 11.37
CA GLY A 458 3.51 5.54 12.44
C GLY A 458 2.16 6.06 12.90
N PHE A 459 1.75 5.75 14.14
CA PHE A 459 0.45 6.17 14.66
C PHE A 459 0.27 7.70 14.74
N GLU A 460 1.34 8.46 14.94
CA GLU A 460 1.31 9.92 15.00
C GLU A 460 1.02 10.54 13.63
N GLY A 461 1.76 10.13 12.59
CA GLY A 461 1.56 10.63 11.22
C GLY A 461 0.22 10.19 10.60
N ILE A 462 -0.22 8.96 10.88
CA ILE A 462 -1.56 8.50 10.51
C ILE A 462 -2.63 9.33 11.23
N GLY A 463 -2.43 9.62 12.51
CA GLY A 463 -3.33 10.47 13.30
C GLY A 463 -3.55 11.85 12.69
N LEU A 464 -2.51 12.41 12.06
CA LEU A 464 -2.54 13.71 11.38
C LEU A 464 -3.07 13.66 9.93
N THR A 465 -3.22 12.48 9.35
CA THR A 465 -3.66 12.33 7.96
C THR A 465 -5.12 12.77 7.74
N GLY A 466 -5.97 12.61 8.76
CA GLY A 466 -7.31 13.20 8.81
C GLY A 466 -7.34 14.69 9.20
N GLY A 467 -6.20 15.26 9.60
CA GLY A 467 -6.06 16.59 10.20
C GLY A 467 -6.04 16.56 11.73
N ALA A 468 -6.17 17.74 12.32
CA ALA A 468 -6.29 17.90 13.77
C ALA A 468 -7.74 17.64 14.24
N THR A 469 -8.21 16.41 14.02
CA THR A 469 -9.53 15.95 14.48
C THR A 469 -9.51 15.67 16.00
N PRO A 470 -10.64 15.77 16.71
CA PRO A 470 -10.71 15.39 18.11
C PRO A 470 -10.19 13.98 18.40
N LYS A 471 -9.23 13.85 19.33
CA LYS A 471 -8.65 12.57 19.73
C LYS A 471 -8.50 12.47 21.23
N PHE A 472 -8.89 11.33 21.80
CA PHE A 472 -8.59 10.95 23.17
C PHE A 472 -7.74 9.69 23.15
N LEU A 473 -6.42 9.87 23.28
CA LEU A 473 -5.46 8.78 23.44
C LEU A 473 -5.24 8.55 24.93
N HIS A 474 -5.59 7.38 25.44
CA HIS A 474 -5.42 7.04 26.84
C HIS A 474 -4.56 5.79 27.00
N ASN A 475 -4.11 5.53 28.23
CA ASN A 475 -3.20 4.43 28.52
C ASN A 475 -1.93 4.50 27.66
N THR A 476 -1.37 5.70 27.44
CA THR A 476 -0.17 5.86 26.59
C THR A 476 1.11 5.42 27.29
N GLY A 477 1.14 5.45 28.63
CA GLY A 477 2.36 5.25 29.40
C GLY A 477 3.48 6.21 28.95
N SER A 478 4.73 5.75 29.07
CA SER A 478 5.92 6.45 28.56
C SER A 478 6.40 5.93 27.20
N GLN A 479 5.90 4.78 26.74
CA GLN A 479 6.38 4.11 25.52
C GLN A 479 5.59 4.49 24.27
N PHE A 480 4.33 4.93 24.42
CA PHE A 480 3.53 5.39 23.29
C PHE A 480 3.78 6.89 23.04
N SER A 481 4.68 7.21 22.11
CA SER A 481 4.96 8.59 21.69
C SER A 481 3.72 9.28 21.11
N THR A 482 3.52 10.52 21.54
CA THR A 482 2.51 11.46 20.99
C THR A 482 3.10 12.85 20.72
N THR A 483 4.41 13.00 20.84
CA THR A 483 5.11 14.29 20.83
C THR A 483 4.96 15.00 19.48
N HIS A 484 5.23 14.29 18.38
CA HIS A 484 5.13 14.87 17.04
C HIS A 484 3.70 15.32 16.73
N MET A 485 2.71 14.48 17.06
CA MET A 485 1.31 14.82 16.88
C MET A 485 0.88 15.98 17.78
N SER A 486 1.28 15.99 19.05
CA SER A 486 0.93 17.05 20.01
C SER A 486 1.47 18.40 19.57
N ASP A 487 2.73 18.46 19.13
CA ASP A 487 3.33 19.69 18.61
C ASP A 487 2.55 20.25 17.41
N VAL A 488 2.11 19.39 16.50
CA VAL A 488 1.31 19.81 15.34
C VAL A 488 -0.05 20.34 15.78
N TYR A 489 -0.73 19.68 16.72
CA TYR A 489 -2.00 20.17 17.26
C TYR A 489 -1.85 21.54 17.92
N GLN A 490 -0.77 21.79 18.66
CA GLN A 490 -0.48 23.10 19.24
C GLN A 490 -0.19 24.15 18.15
N ALA A 491 0.65 23.82 17.17
CA ALA A 491 1.05 24.73 16.11
C ALA A 491 -0.13 25.21 15.25
N VAL A 492 -1.16 24.38 15.07
CA VAL A 492 -2.37 24.74 14.31
C VAL A 492 -3.51 25.29 15.19
N GLY A 493 -3.26 25.55 16.47
CA GLY A 493 -4.27 26.10 17.39
C GLY A 493 -5.42 25.14 17.72
N ALA A 494 -5.18 23.82 17.64
CA ALA A 494 -6.15 22.77 17.91
C ALA A 494 -5.79 21.92 19.15
N GLY A 495 -4.91 22.43 20.03
CA GLY A 495 -4.42 21.69 21.19
C GLY A 495 -5.51 21.17 22.13
N ASP A 496 -6.64 21.88 22.23
CA ASP A 496 -7.83 21.49 22.99
C ASP A 496 -8.57 20.26 22.43
N ARG A 497 -8.30 19.90 21.16
CA ARG A 497 -8.89 18.74 20.49
C ARG A 497 -8.11 17.45 20.73
N LEU A 498 -6.87 17.52 21.22
CA LEU A 498 -6.06 16.35 21.55
C LEU A 498 -5.97 16.18 23.07
N ARG A 499 -6.53 15.08 23.57
CA ARG A 499 -6.38 14.65 24.96
C ARG A 499 -5.48 13.42 25.02
N VAL A 500 -4.36 13.54 25.73
CA VAL A 500 -3.42 12.45 25.98
C VAL A 500 -3.43 12.13 27.47
N ALA A 501 -3.62 10.86 27.83
CA ALA A 501 -3.59 10.38 29.20
C ALA A 501 -2.63 9.17 29.34
N GLY A 502 -1.65 9.29 30.24
CA GLY A 502 -0.69 8.21 30.50
C GLY A 502 -1.33 6.95 31.07
N ALA A 503 -2.35 7.10 31.93
CA ALA A 503 -3.12 5.99 32.49
C ALA A 503 -4.37 5.69 31.66
N ALA A 504 -4.93 4.49 31.86
CA ALA A 504 -6.24 4.15 31.31
C ALA A 504 -7.32 5.10 31.87
N ALA A 505 -8.12 5.67 30.97
CA ALA A 505 -9.25 6.50 31.33
C ALA A 505 -10.48 5.62 31.62
N SER A 506 -11.38 6.11 32.48
CA SER A 506 -12.63 5.40 32.73
C SER A 506 -13.58 5.50 31.53
N ASP A 507 -14.41 4.48 31.31
CA ASP A 507 -15.45 4.49 30.27
C ASP A 507 -16.36 5.72 30.37
N THR A 508 -16.67 6.15 31.60
CA THR A 508 -17.46 7.36 31.88
C THR A 508 -16.77 8.63 31.39
N ASP A 509 -15.45 8.77 31.60
CA ASP A 509 -14.71 9.95 31.15
C ASP A 509 -14.59 10.00 29.62
N LEU A 510 -14.39 8.83 28.99
CA LEU A 510 -14.35 8.67 27.55
C LEU A 510 -15.70 9.04 26.92
N ALA A 511 -16.80 8.54 27.48
CA ALA A 511 -18.15 8.84 27.01
C ALA A 511 -18.52 10.32 27.20
N LYS A 512 -18.20 10.93 28.35
CA LYS A 512 -18.42 12.38 28.59
C LYS A 512 -17.62 13.25 27.63
N TRP A 513 -16.42 12.82 27.24
CA TRP A 513 -15.65 13.53 26.21
C TRP A 513 -16.31 13.40 24.84
N ALA A 514 -16.73 12.19 24.45
CA ALA A 514 -17.41 11.92 23.19
C ALA A 514 -18.72 12.72 23.02
N ALA A 515 -19.48 12.88 24.10
CA ALA A 515 -20.76 13.59 24.10
C ALA A 515 -20.64 15.12 23.89
N LYS A 516 -19.44 15.68 24.08
CA LYS A 516 -19.16 17.12 23.88
C LYS A 516 -18.78 17.49 22.45
N LEU A 517 -18.60 16.50 21.57
CA LEU A 517 -18.27 16.66 20.15
C LEU A 517 -19.51 17.04 19.33
#